data_AF-A0A7J2SGN1-F1
#
_entry.id   AF-A0A7J2SGN1-F1
#
_cell.length_a   1.000
_cell.length_b   1.000
_cell.length_c   1.000
_cell.angle_alpha   90.00
_cell.angle_beta   90.00
_cell.angle_gamma   90.00
#
_symmetry.space_group_name_H-M   'P 1'
#
loop_
_entity.id
_entity.type
_entity.pdbx_description
1 polymer ?
#
loop_
_entity_poly.entity_id
_entity_poly.type
_entity_poly.pdbx_seq_one_letter_code
_entity_poly.pdbx_strand_id
1 'polypeptide(L)'
;SDIISSINIRKFIQYHFKKKAFTTISLWPVKNVEEYGVVDLQPDGRILKFVEKPAREEAPSNLINAGAYCQEIEVLDYIKEGEFVSMEMEIFPKIIEEGKPFYGFTFDGFWIDVGRHASYIEVTKILLRKKSLRYLIGESTIYGTLKESTVGDECIIGENSILKACIIYNRTKIGKNVCMENCIVADNCEIGDGVILKNVVIGEGEKIDKNCKIENKKIWTKPIPEGYPRKQIGNPLST
;
A
#
# COMPACT_ATOMS: atom_id res chain seq x y z
N SER A 1 0.24 0.94 8.98
CA SER A 1 0.82 0.06 7.95
C SER A 1 -0.06 0.13 6.72
N ASP A 2 0.55 0.36 5.58
CA ASP A 2 0.00 0.42 4.23
C ASP A 2 0.24 -0.90 3.48
N ILE A 3 0.38 -2.01 4.22
CA ILE A 3 0.64 -3.34 3.67
C ILE A 3 -0.65 -4.16 3.66
N ILE A 4 -0.94 -4.77 2.51
CA ILE A 4 -1.97 -5.79 2.37
C ILE A 4 -1.27 -7.14 2.19
N SER A 5 -1.47 -8.08 3.12
CA SER A 5 -0.82 -9.38 3.06
C SER A 5 -1.72 -10.55 3.49
N SER A 6 -1.33 -11.76 3.09
CA SER A 6 -1.98 -13.02 3.45
C SER A 6 -1.45 -13.64 4.74
N ILE A 7 -0.67 -12.89 5.54
CA ILE A 7 -0.06 -13.43 6.75
C ILE A 7 -1.11 -14.03 7.70
N ASN A 8 -0.88 -15.27 8.13
CA ASN A 8 -1.70 -15.88 9.16
C ASN A 8 -1.13 -15.50 10.54
N ILE A 9 -1.73 -14.48 11.15
CA ILE A 9 -1.29 -13.94 12.45
C ILE A 9 -1.24 -15.00 13.55
N ARG A 10 -2.19 -15.95 13.57
CA ARG A 10 -2.17 -17.04 14.55
C ARG A 10 -0.93 -17.92 14.39
N LYS A 11 -0.60 -18.33 13.16
CA LYS A 11 0.62 -19.12 12.88
C LYS A 11 1.89 -18.33 13.20
N PHE A 12 1.90 -17.03 12.90
CA PHE A 12 3.01 -16.13 13.21
C PHE A 12 3.29 -16.06 14.72
N ILE A 13 2.26 -15.84 15.53
CA ILE A 13 2.37 -15.82 17.00
C ILE A 13 2.78 -17.19 17.55
N GLN A 14 2.19 -18.27 17.04
CA GLN A 14 2.58 -19.64 17.44
C GLN A 14 4.05 -19.94 17.14
N TYR A 15 4.55 -19.45 16.01
CA TYR A 15 5.96 -19.58 15.64
C TYR A 15 6.88 -18.84 16.61
N HIS A 16 6.53 -17.60 16.98
CA HIS A 16 7.25 -16.81 17.98
C HIS A 16 7.40 -17.56 19.30
N PHE A 17 6.29 -18.08 19.85
CA PHE A 17 6.31 -18.87 21.08
C PHE A 17 7.10 -20.18 20.95
N LYS A 18 6.94 -20.91 19.83
CA LYS A 18 7.66 -22.16 19.59
C LYS A 18 9.18 -21.95 19.56
N LYS A 19 9.63 -20.82 19.01
CA LYS A 19 11.05 -20.45 18.94
C LYS A 19 11.58 -19.86 20.24
N LYS A 20 10.71 -19.54 21.20
CA LYS A 20 11.07 -18.73 22.39
C LYS A 20 11.81 -17.47 21.95
N ALA A 21 11.27 -16.84 20.92
CA ALA A 21 11.90 -15.69 20.29
C ALA A 21 11.73 -14.46 21.19
N PHE A 22 12.75 -13.61 21.27
CA PHE A 22 12.62 -12.26 21.81
C PHE A 22 11.96 -11.32 20.81
N THR A 23 12.25 -11.52 19.52
CA THR A 23 11.60 -10.81 18.42
C THR A 23 11.41 -11.77 17.26
N THR A 24 10.24 -11.69 16.62
CA THR A 24 9.95 -12.34 15.35
C THR A 24 9.40 -11.31 14.39
N ILE A 25 9.92 -11.27 13.17
CA ILE A 25 9.39 -10.41 12.10
C ILE A 25 8.85 -11.26 10.96
N SER A 26 7.80 -10.78 10.30
CA SER A 26 7.33 -11.36 9.05
C SER A 26 8.30 -11.06 7.92
N LEU A 27 8.48 -12.03 7.03
CA LEU A 27 9.37 -11.94 5.88
C LEU A 27 8.64 -12.25 4.58
N TRP A 28 9.00 -11.52 3.52
CA TRP A 28 8.46 -11.73 2.18
C TRP A 28 9.57 -11.71 1.12
N PRO A 29 9.56 -12.63 0.14
CA PRO A 29 10.53 -12.61 -0.95
C PRO A 29 10.16 -11.57 -2.02
N VAL A 30 11.14 -10.79 -2.45
CA VAL A 30 10.98 -9.80 -3.54
C VAL A 30 12.08 -9.94 -4.59
N LYS A 31 11.85 -9.37 -5.78
CA LYS A 31 12.88 -9.29 -6.84
C LYS A 31 13.78 -8.07 -6.69
N ASN A 32 13.23 -6.95 -6.22
CA ASN A 32 13.96 -5.73 -5.93
C ASN A 32 13.91 -5.47 -4.42
N VAL A 33 15.08 -5.45 -3.78
CA VAL A 33 15.25 -5.35 -2.33
C VAL A 33 15.64 -3.94 -1.87
N GLU A 34 16.08 -3.06 -2.79
CA GLU A 34 16.75 -1.79 -2.48
C GLU A 34 15.85 -0.78 -1.75
N GLU A 35 14.53 -1.00 -1.74
CA GLU A 35 13.55 -0.14 -1.07
C GLU A 35 13.22 -0.60 0.36
N TYR A 36 13.78 -1.72 0.82
CA TYR A 36 13.33 -2.41 2.04
C TYR A 36 14.49 -2.85 2.94
N GLY A 37 14.17 -3.16 4.20
CA GLY A 37 15.06 -3.88 5.09
C GLY A 37 15.18 -5.36 4.72
N VAL A 38 16.40 -5.88 4.60
CA VAL A 38 16.72 -7.24 4.15
C VAL A 38 17.41 -8.00 5.27
N VAL A 39 17.07 -9.28 5.41
CA VAL A 39 17.60 -10.11 6.50
C VAL A 39 18.54 -11.21 6.00
N ASP A 40 19.53 -11.54 6.82
CA ASP A 40 20.28 -12.79 6.71
C ASP A 40 19.57 -13.87 7.56
N LEU A 41 18.81 -14.72 6.89
CA LEU A 41 18.01 -15.78 7.52
C LEU A 41 18.78 -17.11 7.51
N GLN A 42 19.10 -17.62 8.68
CA GLN A 42 19.77 -18.90 8.86
C GLN A 42 18.81 -20.10 8.68
N PRO A 43 19.32 -21.32 8.45
CA PRO A 43 18.48 -22.50 8.24
C PRO A 43 17.51 -22.83 9.38
N ASP A 44 17.83 -22.45 10.61
CA ASP A 44 16.94 -22.62 11.78
C ASP A 44 15.89 -21.49 11.90
N GLY A 45 15.90 -20.52 10.99
CA GLY A 45 15.03 -19.34 10.96
C GLY A 45 15.55 -18.15 11.78
N ARG A 46 16.75 -18.24 12.37
CA ARG A 46 17.35 -17.13 13.12
C ARG A 46 17.82 -16.04 12.16
N ILE A 47 17.69 -14.79 12.56
CA ILE A 47 18.22 -13.63 11.84
C ILE A 47 19.55 -13.23 12.48
N LEU A 48 20.63 -13.21 11.68
CA LEU A 48 21.98 -12.79 12.14
C LEU A 48 22.40 -11.42 11.64
N LYS A 49 21.71 -10.88 10.65
CA LYS A 49 21.96 -9.54 10.11
C LYS A 49 20.65 -8.94 9.60
N PHE A 50 20.47 -7.66 9.86
CA PHE A 50 19.40 -6.85 9.27
C PHE A 50 20.08 -5.66 8.59
N VAL A 51 19.74 -5.39 7.33
CA VAL A 51 20.31 -4.29 6.54
C VAL A 51 19.18 -3.49 5.92
N GLU A 52 19.03 -2.23 6.30
CA GLU A 52 18.01 -1.34 5.76
C GLU A 52 18.45 -0.80 4.38
N LYS A 53 17.61 -1.01 3.36
CA LYS A 53 17.78 -0.48 1.99
C LYS A 53 19.19 -0.69 1.42
N PRO A 54 19.70 -1.94 1.39
CA PRO A 54 21.02 -2.22 0.86
C PRO A 54 21.06 -2.01 -0.65
N ALA A 55 22.26 -1.73 -1.18
CA ALA A 55 22.53 -1.97 -2.59
C ALA A 55 22.30 -3.47 -2.91
N ARG A 56 21.86 -3.78 -4.13
CA ARG A 56 21.49 -5.16 -4.50
C ARG A 56 22.60 -6.17 -4.25
N GLU A 57 23.84 -5.81 -4.50
CA GLU A 57 25.05 -6.61 -4.31
C GLU A 57 25.43 -6.83 -2.83
N GLU A 58 24.94 -5.98 -1.93
CA GLU A 58 25.22 -6.05 -0.48
C GLU A 58 24.08 -6.74 0.29
N ALA A 59 22.96 -7.01 -0.39
CA ALA A 59 21.79 -7.63 0.21
C ALA A 59 22.09 -9.08 0.63
N PRO A 60 21.90 -9.46 1.91
CA PRO A 60 22.22 -10.80 2.40
C PRO A 60 21.27 -11.88 1.85
N SER A 61 20.09 -11.49 1.37
CA SER A 61 19.11 -12.38 0.76
C SER A 61 18.13 -11.59 -0.11
N ASN A 62 17.07 -12.24 -0.59
CA ASN A 62 15.92 -11.59 -1.21
C ASN A 62 14.70 -11.49 -0.28
N LEU A 63 14.87 -11.77 1.02
CA LEU A 63 13.81 -11.73 2.02
C LEU A 63 13.81 -10.38 2.71
N ILE A 64 12.72 -9.64 2.52
CA ILE A 64 12.52 -8.34 3.13
C ILE A 64 11.69 -8.44 4.41
N ASN A 65 11.89 -7.47 5.29
CA ASN A 65 10.98 -7.15 6.36
C ASN A 65 9.58 -6.85 5.80
N ALA A 66 8.60 -7.68 6.15
CA ALA A 66 7.23 -7.60 5.65
C ALA A 66 6.28 -6.83 6.60
N GLY A 67 6.80 -6.15 7.62
CA GLY A 67 6.10 -5.13 8.39
C GLY A 67 5.14 -5.62 9.49
N ALA A 68 5.27 -6.86 9.94
CA ALA A 68 4.57 -7.36 11.13
C ALA A 68 5.57 -7.95 12.13
N TYR A 69 5.50 -7.49 13.38
CA TYR A 69 6.44 -7.86 14.45
C TYR A 69 5.68 -8.51 15.62
N CYS A 70 6.24 -9.56 16.20
CA CYS A 70 5.81 -10.16 17.45
C CYS A 70 7.02 -10.16 18.39
N GLN A 71 6.90 -9.47 19.51
CA GLN A 71 8.03 -9.07 20.35
C GLN A 71 7.68 -9.21 21.82
N GLU A 72 8.67 -9.61 22.61
CA GLU A 72 8.57 -9.55 24.06
C GLU A 72 8.59 -8.09 24.55
N ILE A 73 7.97 -7.83 25.70
CA ILE A 73 7.70 -6.47 26.19
C ILE A 73 8.99 -5.69 26.49
N GLU A 74 10.07 -6.38 26.86
CA GLU A 74 11.38 -5.82 27.16
C GLU A 74 12.06 -5.21 25.93
N VAL A 75 11.49 -5.35 24.72
CA VAL A 75 11.89 -4.54 23.56
C VAL A 75 11.64 -3.04 23.82
N LEU A 76 10.65 -2.69 24.64
CA LEU A 76 10.38 -1.29 24.98
C LEU A 76 11.50 -0.65 25.80
N ASP A 77 12.33 -1.44 26.50
CA ASP A 77 13.47 -0.92 27.28
C ASP A 77 14.56 -0.28 26.39
N TYR A 78 14.55 -0.59 25.09
CA TYR A 78 15.44 0.04 24.11
C TYR A 78 14.95 1.42 23.65
N ILE A 79 13.70 1.79 24.00
CA ILE A 79 13.05 3.02 23.57
C ILE A 79 13.08 4.02 24.70
N LYS A 80 13.93 5.04 24.57
CA LYS A 80 13.98 6.12 25.57
C LYS A 80 12.76 7.03 25.43
N GLU A 81 12.22 7.44 26.58
CA GLU A 81 11.09 8.34 26.63
C GLU A 81 11.42 9.68 25.94
N GLY A 82 10.52 10.13 25.07
CA GLY A 82 10.66 11.39 24.33
C GLY A 82 11.60 11.36 23.12
N GLU A 83 12.24 10.21 22.84
CA GLU A 83 13.12 10.07 21.68
C GLU A 83 12.41 9.32 20.53
N PHE A 84 12.62 9.80 19.30
CA PHE A 84 12.24 9.05 18.11
C PHE A 84 13.31 8.01 17.82
N VAL A 85 12.93 6.74 17.80
CA VAL A 85 13.83 5.62 17.51
C VAL A 85 13.33 4.82 16.30
N SER A 86 14.26 4.32 15.49
CA SER A 86 13.95 3.40 14.40
C SER A 86 14.11 1.94 14.84
N MET A 87 13.08 1.14 14.58
CA MET A 87 13.17 -0.31 14.80
C MET A 87 14.29 -0.92 13.96
N GLU A 88 14.37 -0.52 12.69
CA GLU A 88 15.21 -1.09 11.64
C GLU A 88 16.68 -0.69 11.80
N MET A 89 16.94 0.58 12.12
CA MET A 89 18.29 1.14 12.19
C MET A 89 18.91 1.06 13.58
N GLU A 90 18.12 0.96 14.64
CA GLU A 90 18.62 1.05 16.02
C GLU A 90 18.29 -0.19 16.86
N ILE A 91 17.03 -0.63 16.88
CA ILE A 91 16.59 -1.66 17.82
C ILE A 91 16.97 -3.06 17.32
N PHE A 92 16.66 -3.40 16.07
CA PHE A 92 16.97 -4.68 15.47
C PHE A 92 18.48 -4.99 15.49
N PRO A 93 19.39 -4.07 15.12
CA PRO A 93 20.83 -4.29 15.26
C PRO A 93 21.26 -4.58 16.71
N LYS A 94 20.76 -3.83 17.70
CA LYS A 94 21.08 -4.06 19.12
C LYS A 94 20.61 -5.43 19.62
N ILE A 95 19.39 -5.84 19.27
CA ILE A 95 18.86 -7.18 19.61
C ILE A 95 19.77 -8.29 19.06
N ILE A 96 20.26 -8.13 17.82
CA ILE A 96 21.17 -9.07 17.18
C ILE A 96 22.54 -9.07 17.89
N GLU A 97 23.09 -7.88 18.16
CA GLU A 97 24.40 -7.69 18.82
C GLU A 97 24.44 -8.31 20.23
N GLU A 98 23.36 -8.15 21.00
CA GLU A 98 23.21 -8.75 22.33
C GLU A 98 22.92 -10.27 22.28
N GLY A 99 22.84 -10.86 21.08
CA GLY A 99 22.59 -12.28 20.90
C GLY A 99 21.17 -12.72 21.26
N LYS A 100 20.23 -11.78 21.42
CA LYS A 100 18.84 -12.10 21.78
C LYS A 100 18.17 -12.92 20.66
N PRO A 101 17.25 -13.85 21.00
CA PRO A 101 16.59 -14.71 20.00
C PRO A 101 15.75 -13.94 18.97
N PHE A 102 16.31 -13.64 17.80
CA PHE A 102 15.61 -12.96 16.70
C PHE A 102 15.34 -13.93 15.56
N TYR A 103 14.06 -14.13 15.21
CA TYR A 103 13.64 -15.06 14.15
C TYR A 103 12.84 -14.39 13.03
N GLY A 104 12.93 -14.97 11.83
CA GLY A 104 12.14 -14.60 10.66
C GLY A 104 11.01 -15.59 10.38
N PHE A 105 9.81 -15.09 10.09
CA PHE A 105 8.67 -15.90 9.68
C PHE A 105 8.29 -15.61 8.22
N THR A 106 8.62 -16.52 7.32
CA THR A 106 8.18 -16.49 5.92
C THR A 106 6.77 -17.06 5.78
N PHE A 107 5.98 -16.52 4.86
CA PHE A 107 4.61 -16.99 4.59
C PHE A 107 4.30 -16.99 3.10
N ASP A 108 3.24 -17.70 2.73
CA ASP A 108 2.78 -17.83 1.35
C ASP A 108 1.58 -16.94 1.04
N GLY A 109 1.37 -16.66 -0.25
CA GLY A 109 0.18 -15.98 -0.77
C GLY A 109 0.52 -14.64 -1.43
N PHE A 110 0.19 -13.53 -0.78
CA PHE A 110 0.48 -12.19 -1.29
C PHE A 110 1.00 -11.28 -0.18
N TRP A 111 1.85 -10.35 -0.58
CA TRP A 111 2.25 -9.19 0.19
C TRP A 111 2.36 -8.04 -0.79
N ILE A 112 1.68 -6.94 -0.48
CA ILE A 112 1.59 -5.79 -1.35
C ILE A 112 1.78 -4.56 -0.48
N ASP A 113 2.88 -3.86 -0.71
CA ASP A 113 3.07 -2.49 -0.25
C ASP A 113 2.15 -1.58 -1.08
N VAL A 114 1.09 -1.09 -0.43
CA VAL A 114 0.08 -0.21 -1.02
C VAL A 114 0.54 1.24 -0.97
N GLY A 115 1.86 1.45 -0.96
CA GLY A 115 2.41 2.75 -0.75
C GLY A 115 2.34 3.70 -1.95
N ARG A 116 1.93 3.17 -3.09
CA ARG A 116 1.87 3.89 -4.35
C ARG A 116 0.48 3.70 -4.93
N HIS A 117 -0.02 4.75 -5.59
CA HIS A 117 -1.30 4.71 -6.30
C HIS A 117 -1.38 3.53 -7.29
N ALA A 118 -0.28 3.22 -7.97
CA ALA A 118 -0.19 2.06 -8.85
C ALA A 118 -0.36 0.73 -8.09
N SER A 119 0.26 0.58 -6.92
CA SER A 119 0.08 -0.59 -6.06
C SER A 119 -1.36 -0.73 -5.59
N TYR A 120 -2.01 0.38 -5.21
CA TYR A 120 -3.42 0.37 -4.78
C TYR A 120 -4.37 -0.11 -5.87
N ILE A 121 -4.17 0.35 -7.11
CA ILE A 121 -4.92 -0.13 -8.28
C ILE A 121 -4.65 -1.62 -8.51
N GLU A 122 -3.41 -2.08 -8.39
CA GLU A 122 -3.07 -3.49 -8.59
C GLU A 122 -3.69 -4.40 -7.53
N VAL A 123 -3.69 -4.01 -6.25
CA VAL A 123 -4.42 -4.74 -5.19
C VAL A 123 -5.88 -4.88 -5.58
N THR A 124 -6.53 -3.79 -5.98
CA THR A 124 -7.96 -3.81 -6.35
C THR A 124 -8.21 -4.78 -7.50
N LYS A 125 -7.35 -4.79 -8.52
CA LYS A 125 -7.43 -5.76 -9.63
C LYS A 125 -7.28 -7.20 -9.13
N ILE A 126 -6.33 -7.47 -8.24
CA ILE A 126 -6.12 -8.80 -7.64
C ILE A 126 -7.37 -9.23 -6.86
N LEU A 127 -7.94 -8.35 -6.04
CA LEU A 127 -9.12 -8.64 -5.22
C LEU A 127 -10.35 -8.91 -6.09
N LEU A 128 -10.58 -8.10 -7.13
CA LEU A 128 -11.66 -8.31 -8.10
C LEU A 128 -11.51 -9.69 -8.76
N ARG A 129 -10.32 -10.02 -9.28
CA ARG A 129 -10.05 -11.33 -9.90
C ARG A 129 -10.24 -12.49 -8.93
N LYS A 130 -9.80 -12.36 -7.69
CA LYS A 130 -9.97 -13.39 -6.64
C LYS A 130 -11.43 -13.62 -6.29
N LYS A 131 -12.28 -12.59 -6.44
CA LYS A 131 -13.73 -12.68 -6.29
C LYS A 131 -14.45 -13.04 -7.61
N SER A 132 -13.71 -13.31 -8.68
CA SER A 132 -14.24 -13.54 -10.04
C SER A 132 -15.11 -12.39 -10.55
N LEU A 133 -14.83 -11.16 -10.10
CA LEU A 133 -15.52 -9.94 -10.50
C LEU A 133 -14.73 -9.19 -11.58
N ARG A 134 -15.43 -8.61 -12.55
CA ARG A 134 -14.83 -7.68 -13.52
C ARG A 134 -14.78 -6.24 -13.02
N TYR A 135 -15.71 -5.88 -12.14
CA TYR A 135 -15.82 -4.59 -11.47
C TYR A 135 -16.68 -4.77 -10.21
N LEU A 136 -16.69 -3.77 -9.34
CA LEU A 136 -17.59 -3.69 -8.17
C LEU A 136 -18.24 -2.31 -8.16
N ILE A 137 -19.54 -2.25 -7.93
CA ILE A 137 -20.32 -1.00 -7.92
C ILE A 137 -21.15 -0.97 -6.63
N GLY A 138 -21.14 0.16 -5.94
CA GLY A 138 -22.08 0.47 -4.86
C GLY A 138 -23.46 0.87 -5.37
N GLU A 139 -24.20 1.64 -4.58
CA GLU A 139 -25.50 2.22 -4.95
C GLU A 139 -25.31 3.41 -5.91
N SER A 140 -25.00 3.10 -7.18
CA SER A 140 -24.60 4.07 -8.19
C SER A 140 -25.22 3.82 -9.57
N THR A 141 -25.33 4.88 -10.38
CA THR A 141 -25.89 4.81 -11.72
C THR A 141 -24.78 4.81 -12.78
N ILE A 142 -24.66 3.72 -13.54
CA ILE A 142 -23.59 3.53 -14.51
C ILE A 142 -24.18 3.41 -15.93
N TYR A 143 -23.98 4.44 -16.77
CA TYR A 143 -24.32 4.42 -18.19
C TYR A 143 -23.12 4.07 -19.09
N GLY A 144 -21.90 4.06 -18.51
CA GLY A 144 -20.64 3.75 -19.20
C GLY A 144 -20.20 2.30 -19.07
N THR A 145 -18.96 2.03 -19.50
CA THR A 145 -18.31 0.71 -19.40
C THR A 145 -17.22 0.71 -18.34
N LEU A 146 -17.23 -0.29 -17.46
CA LEU A 146 -16.21 -0.51 -16.44
C LEU A 146 -15.38 -1.77 -16.75
N LYS A 147 -14.06 -1.67 -16.55
CA LYS A 147 -13.13 -2.81 -16.64
C LYS A 147 -12.12 -2.76 -15.50
N GLU A 148 -12.07 -3.83 -14.71
CA GLU A 148 -11.18 -3.96 -13.55
C GLU A 148 -11.26 -2.74 -12.61
N SER A 149 -12.46 -2.16 -12.46
CA SER A 149 -12.68 -0.89 -11.77
C SER A 149 -13.66 -1.05 -10.61
N THR A 150 -13.58 -0.14 -9.65
CA THR A 150 -14.54 -0.06 -8.54
C THR A 150 -15.18 1.32 -8.50
N VAL A 151 -16.47 1.37 -8.18
CA VAL A 151 -17.23 2.60 -8.01
C VAL A 151 -17.97 2.53 -6.68
N GLY A 152 -17.81 3.56 -5.86
CA GLY A 152 -18.51 3.72 -4.58
C GLY A 152 -20.00 4.02 -4.75
N ASP A 153 -20.59 4.60 -3.72
CA ASP A 153 -22.02 4.93 -3.67
C ASP A 153 -22.29 6.32 -4.25
N GLU A 154 -23.54 6.55 -4.66
CA GLU A 154 -24.06 7.85 -5.11
C GLU A 154 -23.29 8.46 -6.31
N CYS A 155 -22.68 7.62 -7.13
CA CYS A 155 -21.96 8.04 -8.33
C CYS A 155 -22.84 7.99 -9.57
N ILE A 156 -22.48 8.84 -10.54
CA ILE A 156 -23.09 8.84 -11.88
C ILE A 156 -21.98 8.78 -12.91
N ILE A 157 -21.97 7.74 -13.74
CA ILE A 157 -21.03 7.60 -14.87
C ILE A 157 -21.77 7.77 -16.18
N GLY A 158 -21.44 8.79 -16.95
CA GLY A 158 -22.10 9.14 -18.20
C GLY A 158 -21.92 8.12 -19.33
N GLU A 159 -22.80 8.23 -20.32
CA GLU A 159 -22.80 7.41 -21.54
C GLU A 159 -21.48 7.49 -22.30
N ASN A 160 -21.13 6.40 -23.00
CA ASN A 160 -19.90 6.26 -23.79
C ASN A 160 -18.59 6.46 -23.01
N SER A 161 -18.66 6.54 -21.68
CA SER A 161 -17.47 6.65 -20.84
C SER A 161 -16.87 5.26 -20.58
N ILE A 162 -15.55 5.16 -20.59
CA ILE A 162 -14.79 3.91 -20.40
C ILE A 162 -13.81 4.13 -19.24
N LEU A 163 -14.00 3.37 -18.17
CA LEU A 163 -13.11 3.37 -17.00
C LEU A 163 -12.39 2.01 -16.94
N LYS A 164 -11.07 2.05 -16.99
CA LYS A 164 -10.20 0.86 -16.90
C LYS A 164 -9.26 0.99 -15.73
N ALA A 165 -9.22 -0.01 -14.85
CA ALA A 165 -8.37 -0.02 -13.67
C ALA A 165 -8.53 1.26 -12.82
N CYS A 166 -9.77 1.72 -12.65
CA CYS A 166 -10.10 2.93 -11.93
C CYS A 166 -10.74 2.63 -10.57
N ILE A 167 -10.43 3.45 -9.58
CA ILE A 167 -11.07 3.41 -8.26
C ILE A 167 -11.79 4.75 -8.07
N ILE A 168 -13.12 4.72 -8.13
CA ILE A 168 -13.97 5.88 -7.93
C ILE A 168 -14.61 5.76 -6.55
N TYR A 169 -14.41 6.77 -5.70
CA TYR A 169 -15.01 6.86 -4.38
C TYR A 169 -16.46 7.36 -4.51
N ASN A 170 -17.05 7.92 -3.47
CA ASN A 170 -18.49 8.18 -3.42
C ASN A 170 -18.85 9.54 -3.99
N ARG A 171 -20.14 9.73 -4.29
CA ARG A 171 -20.74 11.02 -4.67
C ARG A 171 -20.00 11.71 -5.82
N THR A 172 -19.44 10.93 -6.74
CA THR A 172 -18.64 11.42 -7.85
C THR A 172 -19.44 11.37 -9.14
N LYS A 173 -19.41 12.46 -9.90
CA LYS A 173 -20.07 12.58 -11.20
C LYS A 173 -19.03 12.58 -12.32
N ILE A 174 -19.13 11.62 -13.22
CA ILE A 174 -18.31 11.52 -14.43
C ILE A 174 -19.21 11.76 -15.65
N GLY A 175 -18.84 12.73 -16.48
CA GLY A 175 -19.56 13.12 -17.69
C GLY A 175 -19.60 12.06 -18.78
N LYS A 176 -20.13 12.44 -19.94
CA LYS A 176 -20.24 11.58 -21.12
C LYS A 176 -18.91 11.55 -21.90
N ASN A 177 -18.66 10.46 -22.63
CA ASN A 177 -17.49 10.29 -23.50
C ASN A 177 -16.15 10.44 -22.76
N VAL A 178 -16.09 10.06 -21.48
CA VAL A 178 -14.88 10.15 -20.65
C VAL A 178 -14.06 8.87 -20.77
N CYS A 179 -12.74 8.97 -20.96
CA CYS A 179 -11.84 7.81 -20.98
C CYS A 179 -10.85 7.90 -19.82
N MET A 180 -10.83 6.90 -18.94
CA MET A 180 -9.94 6.87 -17.79
C MET A 180 -9.20 5.54 -17.70
N GLU A 181 -7.88 5.61 -17.50
CA GLU A 181 -7.03 4.45 -17.27
C GLU A 181 -6.14 4.66 -16.04
N ASN A 182 -6.11 3.67 -15.14
CA ASN A 182 -5.28 3.68 -13.93
C ASN A 182 -5.48 4.94 -13.06
N CYS A 183 -6.73 5.33 -12.81
CA CYS A 183 -7.03 6.55 -12.07
C CYS A 183 -7.67 6.26 -10.71
N ILE A 184 -7.41 7.13 -9.74
CA ILE A 184 -8.11 7.15 -8.45
C ILE A 184 -8.81 8.48 -8.34
N VAL A 185 -10.12 8.46 -8.06
CA VAL A 185 -10.94 9.66 -7.87
C VAL A 185 -11.58 9.58 -6.50
N ALA A 186 -11.19 10.50 -5.62
CA ALA A 186 -11.73 10.61 -4.27
C ALA A 186 -13.17 11.12 -4.26
N ASP A 187 -13.75 11.26 -3.07
CA ASP A 187 -15.16 11.59 -2.92
C ASP A 187 -15.53 12.96 -3.54
N ASN A 188 -16.82 13.13 -3.84
CA ASN A 188 -17.42 14.42 -4.18
C ASN A 188 -16.86 15.09 -5.45
N CYS A 189 -16.19 14.35 -6.35
CA CYS A 189 -15.55 14.93 -7.53
C CYS A 189 -16.52 15.14 -8.71
N GLU A 190 -16.19 16.08 -9.60
CA GLU A 190 -16.89 16.29 -10.86
C GLU A 190 -15.92 16.23 -12.04
N ILE A 191 -16.12 15.28 -12.95
CA ILE A 191 -15.31 15.11 -14.18
C ILE A 191 -16.18 15.48 -15.38
N GLY A 192 -15.76 16.51 -16.12
CA GLY A 192 -16.47 17.01 -17.30
C GLY A 192 -16.54 16.01 -18.46
N ASP A 193 -17.46 16.28 -19.40
CA ASP A 193 -17.61 15.48 -20.62
C ASP A 193 -16.32 15.49 -21.47
N GLY A 194 -16.03 14.39 -22.16
CA GLY A 194 -14.91 14.30 -23.11
C GLY A 194 -13.52 14.26 -22.47
N VAL A 195 -13.43 14.16 -21.14
CA VAL A 195 -12.15 14.13 -20.42
C VAL A 195 -11.40 12.82 -20.65
N ILE A 196 -10.08 12.90 -20.78
CA ILE A 196 -9.17 11.75 -20.90
C ILE A 196 -8.14 11.79 -19.76
N LEU A 197 -8.13 10.77 -18.89
CA LEU A 197 -7.21 10.67 -17.76
C LEU A 197 -6.39 9.38 -17.81
N LYS A 198 -5.09 9.49 -17.57
CA LYS A 198 -4.21 8.31 -17.45
C LYS A 198 -3.23 8.43 -16.30
N ASN A 199 -3.20 7.47 -15.39
CA ASN A 199 -2.34 7.49 -14.21
C ASN A 199 -2.54 8.78 -13.38
N VAL A 200 -3.80 9.17 -13.14
CA VAL A 200 -4.16 10.40 -12.42
C VAL A 200 -4.79 10.09 -11.08
N VAL A 201 -4.44 10.87 -10.08
CA VAL A 201 -5.07 10.83 -8.74
C VAL A 201 -5.78 12.16 -8.53
N ILE A 202 -7.08 12.11 -8.27
CA ILE A 202 -7.92 13.28 -8.07
C ILE A 202 -8.35 13.33 -6.61
N GLY A 203 -7.98 14.40 -5.93
CA GLY A 203 -8.32 14.67 -4.54
C GLY A 203 -9.81 14.96 -4.34
N GLU A 204 -10.24 14.90 -3.07
CA GLU A 204 -11.65 15.05 -2.72
C GLU A 204 -12.23 16.39 -3.20
N GLY A 205 -13.39 16.34 -3.85
CA GLY A 205 -14.16 17.49 -4.29
C GLY A 205 -13.48 18.35 -5.36
N GLU A 206 -12.52 17.80 -6.09
CA GLU A 206 -11.91 18.46 -7.24
C GLU A 206 -12.86 18.45 -8.45
N LYS A 207 -12.67 19.42 -9.34
CA LYS A 207 -13.42 19.52 -10.59
C LYS A 207 -12.47 19.53 -11.77
N ILE A 208 -12.75 18.67 -12.76
CA ILE A 208 -12.00 18.63 -14.02
C ILE A 208 -12.90 19.14 -15.13
N ASP A 209 -12.46 20.19 -15.81
CA ASP A 209 -13.20 20.80 -16.91
C ASP A 209 -13.34 19.85 -18.11
N LYS A 210 -14.33 20.13 -18.94
CA LYS A 210 -14.65 19.31 -20.13
C LYS A 210 -13.48 19.28 -21.11
N ASN A 211 -13.33 18.17 -21.83
CA ASN A 211 -12.34 17.96 -22.90
C ASN A 211 -10.87 18.11 -22.45
N CYS A 212 -10.58 18.03 -21.15
CA CYS A 212 -9.21 18.02 -20.67
C CYS A 212 -8.54 16.66 -20.92
N LYS A 213 -7.23 16.70 -21.21
CA LYS A 213 -6.37 15.51 -21.23
C LYS A 213 -5.27 15.65 -20.19
N ILE A 214 -5.22 14.73 -19.24
CA ILE A 214 -4.25 14.77 -18.12
C ILE A 214 -3.61 13.41 -17.95
N GLU A 215 -2.29 13.37 -17.84
CA GLU A 215 -1.54 12.14 -17.62
C GLU A 215 -0.51 12.30 -16.49
N ASN A 216 -0.28 11.24 -15.70
CA ASN A 216 0.77 11.13 -14.68
C ASN A 216 0.77 12.29 -13.66
N LYS A 217 -0.39 12.63 -13.11
CA LYS A 217 -0.54 13.81 -12.23
C LYS A 217 -1.38 13.50 -10.99
N LYS A 218 -1.02 14.13 -9.87
CA LYS A 218 -1.88 14.23 -8.67
C LYS A 218 -2.53 15.61 -8.67
N ILE A 219 -3.84 15.68 -8.48
CA ILE A 219 -4.63 16.92 -8.55
C ILE A 219 -5.19 17.22 -7.16
N TRP A 220 -4.79 18.37 -6.62
CA TRP A 220 -5.32 18.98 -5.41
C TRP A 220 -5.17 20.50 -5.56
N THR A 221 -6.28 21.22 -5.67
CA THR A 221 -6.32 22.68 -5.90
C THR A 221 -6.71 23.45 -4.64
N LYS A 222 -7.05 22.73 -3.56
CA LYS A 222 -7.51 23.30 -2.29
C LYS A 222 -6.33 23.57 -1.34
N PRO A 223 -6.52 24.41 -0.30
CA PRO A 223 -5.58 24.46 0.81
C PRO A 223 -5.43 23.08 1.46
N ILE A 224 -4.23 22.76 1.92
CA ILE A 224 -3.99 21.56 2.73
C ILE A 224 -4.69 21.78 4.08
N PRO A 225 -5.60 20.88 4.52
CA PRO A 225 -6.28 21.05 5.81
C PRO A 225 -5.28 21.18 6.97
N GLU A 226 -5.66 21.91 8.02
CA GLU A 226 -4.83 22.04 9.22
C GLU A 226 -4.67 20.65 9.88
N GLY A 227 -3.43 20.30 10.25
CA GLY A 227 -3.10 18.99 10.82
C GLY A 227 -2.94 17.84 9.81
N TYR A 228 -3.09 18.09 8.50
CA TYR A 228 -2.94 17.02 7.50
C TYR A 228 -1.48 16.53 7.42
N PRO A 229 -1.23 15.20 7.47
CA PRO A 229 0.12 14.67 7.54
C PRO A 229 0.90 14.91 6.23
N ARG A 230 2.01 15.64 6.33
CA ARG A 230 2.87 16.02 5.19
C ARG A 230 3.55 14.82 4.50
N LYS A 231 3.71 13.71 5.20
CA LYS A 231 4.31 12.46 4.71
C LYS A 231 3.42 11.29 5.10
N GLN A 232 2.29 11.16 4.42
CA GLN A 232 1.48 9.95 4.50
C GLN A 232 1.42 9.32 3.13
N ILE A 233 1.72 8.03 3.11
CA ILE A 233 1.68 7.23 1.92
C ILE A 233 0.22 7.08 1.43
N GLY A 234 -0.03 7.30 0.13
CA GLY A 234 -1.38 7.38 -0.45
C GLY A 234 -2.01 8.78 -0.40
N ASN A 235 -1.29 9.78 0.11
CA ASN A 235 -1.73 11.17 0.07
C ASN A 235 -1.51 11.73 -1.36
N PRO A 236 -2.54 12.31 -2.02
CA PRO A 236 -2.35 13.01 -3.30
C PRO A 236 -1.34 14.17 -3.21
N LEU A 237 -1.01 14.62 -1.99
CA LEU A 237 -0.03 15.67 -1.68
C LEU A 237 1.34 15.15 -1.24
N SER A 238 1.51 13.85 -0.95
CA SER A 238 2.85 13.31 -0.70
C SER A 238 3.55 13.13 -2.04
N THR A 239 4.71 13.75 -2.23
CA THR A 239 5.59 13.60 -3.40
C THR A 239 5.78 12.13 -3.75
#